data_AF-Q1D195-F1
#
_entry.id   AF-Q1D195-F1
#
_cell.length_a   1.000
_cell.length_b   1.000
_cell.length_c   1.000
_cell.angle_alpha   90.00
_cell.angle_beta   90.00
_cell.angle_gamma   90.00
#
_symmetry.space_group_name_H-M   'P 1'
#
loop_
_entity.id
_entity.type
_entity.pdbx_description
1 polymer ?
#
loop_
_entity_poly.entity_id
_entity_poly.type
_entity_poly.pdbx_seq_one_letter_code
_entity_poly.pdbx_strand_id
1 'polypeptide(L)'
;MTEGSGALRDEPRAKALPSSGQAPCVPILMHDPRSALVNSSPDAIPIAEGPAGLSPPRPLAHASVLFAEPLPGLAEAPGAWLLSLGLAELGFTVEVGQGVRLTNGRHTVRVFRGNGPLPREGLDLRQFPNLPREGCYLTLASGISSRQGEEQPMRGGARPDPWAEDGVMRVFSLLVSRLALNGTAVVLHQAGSLVKDARIFARLLRELAHPDYRPFRAWVDLSRRRGSRYLQLRGLESFGLPDLQLAPEEWDTWETSRGREALYFAAYRMVRENRPLSADEVLEVPLGVQPGSWPEPFGGDTMSYRVRAGEPSSLMLERLSDAAEPFTRWARASAPGKPFSSSVGVNTYQALFRHALEGALPGDTIAHVAPPASQALPPHEVLVRTRLGQSGFTVVTNGFGWVPQASGKRDSGAAHVELAAWMDSHSPERALALSALGTLMQSNEGSQSAWAPGDIAVVSDPLLGLRHFVIAQGPAVPLPPGSPVNLFWVIPLLAAEFEMVRRAGPLHWANQLLKDPSRRTELVQRWSLGAN
;
A
#
# COMPACT_ATOMS: atom_id res chain seq x y z
N MET A 1 72.74 -14.10 13.86
CA MET A 1 73.62 -13.02 13.39
C MET A 1 72.84 -12.19 12.40
N THR A 2 72.89 -10.86 12.60
CA THR A 2 72.58 -9.76 11.65
C THR A 2 71.18 -9.74 11.03
N GLU A 3 70.23 -8.93 11.50
CA GLU A 3 70.14 -7.45 11.42
C GLU A 3 70.49 -6.85 10.05
N GLY A 4 69.58 -6.02 9.52
CA GLY A 4 69.91 -5.00 8.53
C GLY A 4 68.81 -4.60 7.55
N SER A 5 68.07 -3.53 7.90
CA SER A 5 67.69 -2.37 7.06
C SER A 5 67.42 -2.59 5.56
N GLY A 6 66.27 -2.24 4.96
CA GLY A 6 65.53 -0.98 5.06
C GLY A 6 65.53 -0.30 3.68
N ALA A 7 64.36 -0.07 3.07
CA ALA A 7 64.18 0.93 2.01
C ALA A 7 62.69 1.20 1.74
N LEU A 8 62.35 2.48 1.90
CA LEU A 8 61.08 3.16 1.62
C LEU A 8 60.68 3.09 0.14
N ARG A 9 59.37 3.00 -0.16
CA ARG A 9 58.73 3.63 -1.34
C ARG A 9 57.24 3.93 -1.11
N ASP A 10 56.97 5.24 -0.97
CA ASP A 10 55.92 6.07 -1.56
C ASP A 10 54.48 5.54 -1.72
N GLU A 11 53.59 6.11 -0.90
CA GLU A 11 52.14 6.24 -1.16
C GLU A 11 51.84 7.40 -2.13
N PRO A 12 50.81 7.27 -3.00
CA PRO A 12 50.25 8.41 -3.70
C PRO A 12 49.14 9.10 -2.88
N ARG A 13 49.35 10.40 -2.67
CA ARG A 13 48.51 11.40 -2.00
C ARG A 13 47.09 11.51 -2.59
N ALA A 14 46.10 11.53 -1.70
CA ALA A 14 44.74 11.99 -1.99
C ALA A 14 44.68 13.53 -2.14
N LYS A 15 43.96 14.00 -3.16
CA LYS A 15 43.70 15.43 -3.42
C LYS A 15 42.51 15.92 -2.58
N ALA A 16 42.72 17.00 -1.83
CA ALA A 16 41.67 17.80 -1.23
C ALA A 16 41.01 18.73 -2.26
N LEU A 17 39.69 18.95 -2.12
CA LEU A 17 38.92 19.98 -2.81
C LEU A 17 38.49 21.07 -1.81
N PRO A 18 38.29 22.31 -2.27
CA PRO A 18 38.33 23.49 -1.42
C PRO A 18 37.00 23.80 -0.72
N SER A 19 37.17 24.36 0.48
CA SER A 19 36.18 25.07 1.27
C SER A 19 35.70 26.35 0.56
N SER A 20 34.39 26.47 0.41
CA SER A 20 33.66 27.72 0.21
C SER A 20 32.33 27.55 0.95
N GLY A 21 31.73 28.51 1.62
CA GLY A 21 32.08 29.86 2.02
C GLY A 21 30.97 30.23 3.02
N GLN A 22 31.35 30.78 4.17
CA GLN A 22 30.39 31.29 5.15
C GLN A 22 29.63 32.49 4.55
N ALA A 23 28.31 32.50 4.72
CA ALA A 23 27.47 33.68 4.57
C ALA A 23 26.59 33.83 5.84
N PRO A 24 26.26 35.07 6.24
CA PRO A 24 26.00 35.43 7.62
C PRO A 24 24.56 35.15 8.08
N CYS A 25 24.45 34.89 9.39
CA CYS A 25 23.21 34.84 10.15
C CYS A 25 22.47 36.20 10.07
N VAL A 26 21.19 36.16 9.69
CA VAL A 26 20.23 37.26 9.87
C VAL A 26 19.09 36.71 10.74
N PRO A 27 18.69 37.41 11.83
CA PRO A 27 17.62 36.94 12.70
C PRO A 27 16.26 37.16 12.03
N ILE A 28 15.51 36.10 11.80
CA ILE A 28 14.10 36.19 11.39
C ILE A 28 13.25 36.25 12.67
N LEU A 29 12.67 37.42 12.91
CA LEU A 29 11.62 37.65 13.90
C LEU A 29 10.45 36.69 13.65
N MET A 30 10.03 36.00 14.71
CA MET A 30 8.81 35.20 14.72
C MET A 30 7.60 36.12 14.52
N HIS A 31 6.85 35.90 13.44
CA HIS A 31 5.47 36.34 13.35
C HIS A 31 4.54 35.15 13.59
N ASP A 32 3.66 35.33 14.58
CA ASP A 32 2.55 34.46 14.94
C ASP A 32 1.56 34.33 13.76
N PRO A 33 1.24 33.11 13.26
CA PRO A 33 0.31 32.94 12.13
C PRO A 33 -1.16 32.99 12.53
N ARG A 34 -1.52 33.44 13.74
CA ARG A 34 -2.91 33.61 14.18
C ARG A 34 -3.45 35.03 13.97
N SER A 35 -3.29 35.61 12.78
CA SER A 35 -4.05 36.82 12.41
C SER A 35 -3.88 37.18 10.93
N ALA A 36 -4.75 36.65 10.06
CA ALA A 36 -5.15 37.32 8.82
C ALA A 36 -6.48 36.74 8.34
N LEU A 37 -7.52 37.55 8.51
CA LEU A 37 -8.91 37.32 8.11
C LEU A 37 -9.11 37.71 6.62
N VAL A 38 -9.97 36.95 5.94
CA VAL A 38 -11.12 37.43 5.12
C VAL A 38 -10.89 37.96 3.68
N ASN A 39 -11.77 37.44 2.79
CA ASN A 39 -12.18 37.85 1.43
C ASN A 39 -11.29 37.39 0.24
N SER A 40 -11.82 36.92 -0.91
CA SER A 40 -13.12 37.19 -1.56
C SER A 40 -13.46 36.11 -2.60
N SER A 41 -14.66 35.55 -2.54
CA SER A 41 -15.34 34.94 -3.69
C SER A 41 -16.83 35.29 -3.57
N PRO A 42 -17.49 35.78 -4.64
CA PRO A 42 -18.84 36.35 -4.55
C PRO A 42 -19.94 35.32 -4.23
N ASP A 43 -19.62 34.02 -4.19
CA ASP A 43 -20.53 32.93 -3.81
C ASP A 43 -20.17 32.26 -2.48
N ALA A 44 -19.23 32.82 -1.70
CA ALA A 44 -18.94 32.30 -0.37
C ALA A 44 -20.09 32.63 0.59
N ILE A 45 -20.91 31.63 0.93
CA ILE A 45 -21.86 31.74 2.03
C ILE A 45 -21.06 32.08 3.29
N PRO A 46 -21.34 33.20 3.99
CA PRO A 46 -20.66 33.51 5.23
C PRO A 46 -20.91 32.37 6.22
N ILE A 47 -19.83 31.75 6.69
CA ILE A 47 -19.88 30.94 7.90
C ILE A 47 -20.26 31.93 8.99
N ALA A 48 -21.51 31.89 9.47
CA ALA A 48 -21.96 32.75 10.55
C ALA A 48 -20.99 32.60 11.72
N GLU A 49 -20.32 33.69 12.09
CA GLU A 49 -19.57 33.79 13.32
C GLU A 49 -20.58 33.60 14.46
N GLY A 50 -20.60 32.38 15.01
CA GLY A 50 -21.28 32.13 16.28
C GLY A 50 -20.64 32.97 17.40
N PRO A 51 -21.26 33.02 18.59
CA PRO A 51 -20.69 33.73 19.73
C PRO A 51 -19.22 33.33 19.92
N ALA A 52 -18.36 34.35 20.10
CA ALA A 52 -16.91 34.23 20.14
C ALA A 52 -16.47 33.03 21.00
N GLY A 53 -15.86 32.03 20.36
CA GLY A 53 -15.24 30.89 21.03
C GLY A 53 -15.72 29.50 20.60
N LEU A 54 -16.80 29.36 19.82
CA LEU A 54 -17.25 28.06 19.31
C LEU A 54 -17.05 27.98 17.80
N SER A 55 -16.02 27.24 17.37
CA SER A 55 -15.90 26.85 15.96
C SER A 55 -17.18 26.15 15.50
N PRO A 56 -17.70 26.48 14.30
CA PRO A 56 -18.89 25.81 13.77
C PRO A 56 -18.63 24.29 13.72
N PRO A 57 -19.65 23.47 13.99
CA PRO A 57 -19.47 22.04 14.08
C PRO A 57 -19.09 21.53 12.69
N ARG A 58 -17.97 20.79 12.60
CA ARG A 58 -17.46 20.28 11.33
C ARG A 58 -18.39 19.19 10.80
N PRO A 59 -18.66 19.15 9.49
CA PRO A 59 -19.39 18.03 8.90
C PRO A 59 -18.63 16.74 9.15
N LEU A 60 -19.35 15.66 9.45
CA LEU A 60 -18.78 14.34 9.67
C LEU A 60 -17.95 13.91 8.44
N ALA A 61 -18.53 13.93 7.24
CA ALA A 61 -17.82 13.65 6.00
C ALA A 61 -17.63 14.92 5.14
N HIS A 62 -16.40 15.15 4.66
CA HIS A 62 -16.07 16.33 3.84
C HIS A 62 -14.98 16.02 2.82
N ALA A 63 -15.33 16.09 1.54
CA ALA A 63 -14.39 15.86 0.43
C ALA A 63 -14.65 16.79 -0.75
N SER A 64 -13.62 17.10 -1.53
CA SER A 64 -13.79 17.79 -2.82
C SER A 64 -13.30 16.90 -3.96
N VAL A 65 -14.08 16.81 -5.03
CA VAL A 65 -13.64 16.18 -6.28
C VAL A 65 -13.20 17.26 -7.24
N LEU A 66 -12.00 17.12 -7.79
CA LEU A 66 -11.38 18.05 -8.72
C LEU A 66 -11.59 17.57 -10.14
N PHE A 67 -11.85 18.50 -11.06
CA PHE A 67 -12.12 18.21 -12.47
C PHE A 67 -11.07 18.89 -13.35
N ALA A 68 -10.68 18.23 -14.45
CA ALA A 68 -9.75 18.80 -15.43
C ALA A 68 -10.43 19.88 -16.27
N GLU A 69 -11.68 19.62 -16.68
CA GLU A 69 -12.47 20.52 -17.50
C GLU A 69 -13.36 21.41 -16.61
N PRO A 70 -13.70 22.62 -17.09
CA PRO A 70 -14.68 23.44 -16.43
C PRO A 70 -15.99 22.67 -16.25
N LEU A 71 -16.57 22.74 -15.04
CA LEU A 71 -17.92 22.22 -14.84
C LEU A 71 -18.88 22.97 -15.76
N PRO A 72 -19.75 22.28 -16.52
CA PRO A 72 -20.73 22.94 -17.37
C PRO A 72 -21.51 23.96 -16.56
N GLY A 73 -21.92 25.05 -17.22
CA GLY A 73 -22.59 26.16 -16.57
C GLY A 73 -23.79 25.71 -15.74
N LEU A 74 -23.58 25.51 -14.44
CA LEU A 74 -24.62 25.20 -13.45
C LEU A 74 -25.68 26.32 -13.32
N ALA A 75 -25.56 27.40 -14.10
CA ALA A 75 -26.57 28.45 -14.24
C ALA A 75 -27.76 28.02 -15.10
N GLU A 76 -27.61 27.04 -16.01
CA GLU A 76 -28.71 26.65 -16.91
C GLU A 76 -29.45 25.39 -16.46
N ALA A 77 -28.81 24.43 -15.76
CA ALA A 77 -29.49 23.30 -15.09
C ALA A 77 -28.56 22.50 -14.17
N PRO A 78 -28.30 22.92 -12.92
CA PRO A 78 -27.37 22.23 -12.04
C PRO A 78 -27.82 20.82 -11.68
N GLY A 79 -29.14 20.64 -11.58
CA GLY A 79 -29.75 19.33 -11.40
C GLY A 79 -29.53 18.41 -12.59
N ALA A 80 -29.68 18.88 -13.82
CA ALA A 80 -29.59 18.02 -15.01
C ALA A 80 -28.19 17.44 -15.20
N TRP A 81 -27.15 18.26 -15.03
CA TRP A 81 -25.78 17.75 -15.13
C TRP A 81 -25.46 16.77 -14.00
N LEU A 82 -25.79 17.07 -12.74
CA LEU A 82 -25.57 16.13 -11.64
C LEU A 82 -26.35 14.82 -11.84
N LEU A 83 -27.58 14.88 -12.35
CA LEU A 83 -28.36 13.69 -12.71
C LEU A 83 -27.72 12.90 -13.86
N SER A 84 -27.10 13.58 -14.84
CA SER A 84 -26.39 12.94 -15.95
C SER A 84 -25.19 12.10 -15.51
N LEU A 85 -24.67 12.32 -14.29
CA LEU A 85 -23.61 11.50 -13.69
C LEU A 85 -24.13 10.15 -13.16
N GLY A 86 -25.42 9.84 -13.36
CA GLY A 86 -26.05 8.60 -12.91
C GLY A 86 -26.32 8.57 -11.40
N LEU A 87 -26.45 9.74 -10.75
CA LEU A 87 -26.75 9.81 -9.32
C LEU A 87 -28.12 9.22 -8.95
N ALA A 88 -29.07 9.24 -9.89
CA ALA A 88 -30.38 8.62 -9.72
C ALA A 88 -30.28 7.09 -9.55
N GLU A 89 -29.31 6.44 -10.21
CA GLU A 89 -29.04 4.99 -10.05
C GLU A 89 -28.58 4.65 -8.62
N LEU A 90 -27.99 5.63 -7.93
CA LEU A 90 -27.57 5.52 -6.53
C LEU A 90 -28.69 5.93 -5.55
N GLY A 91 -29.91 6.16 -6.06
CA GLY A 91 -31.08 6.56 -5.27
C GLY A 91 -31.10 8.03 -4.86
N PHE A 92 -30.22 8.88 -5.42
CA PHE A 92 -30.21 10.30 -5.11
C PHE A 92 -31.11 11.11 -6.02
N THR A 93 -31.78 12.08 -5.41
CA THR A 93 -32.48 13.17 -6.08
C THR A 93 -31.71 14.47 -5.86
N VAL A 94 -31.79 15.39 -6.83
CA VAL A 94 -31.13 16.69 -6.76
C VAL A 94 -32.15 17.77 -6.43
N GLU A 95 -31.97 18.43 -5.30
CA GLU A 95 -32.76 19.59 -4.89
C GLU A 95 -31.97 20.87 -5.15
N VAL A 96 -32.58 21.78 -5.91
CA VAL A 96 -31.98 23.09 -6.25
C VAL A 96 -32.82 24.17 -5.57
N GLY A 97 -32.23 24.85 -4.58
CA GLY A 97 -32.86 25.96 -3.85
C GLY A 97 -31.84 27.07 -3.59
N GLN A 98 -31.65 27.49 -2.33
CA GLN A 98 -30.54 28.39 -1.94
C GLN A 98 -29.14 27.75 -2.05
N GLY A 99 -29.06 26.56 -2.61
CA GLY A 99 -27.86 25.77 -2.85
C GLY A 99 -28.27 24.44 -3.48
N VAL A 100 -27.28 23.61 -3.81
CA VAL A 100 -27.52 22.27 -4.34
C VAL A 100 -27.43 21.23 -3.22
N ARG A 101 -28.45 20.40 -3.11
CA ARG A 101 -28.49 19.28 -2.17
C ARG A 101 -28.77 17.99 -2.91
N LEU A 102 -28.11 16.93 -2.47
CA LEU A 102 -28.39 15.57 -2.91
C LEU A 102 -29.06 14.85 -1.74
N THR A 103 -30.23 14.27 -1.99
CA THR A 103 -30.95 13.50 -0.97
C THR A 103 -31.38 12.14 -1.51
N ASN A 104 -31.21 11.10 -0.69
CA ASN A 104 -31.77 9.77 -0.96
C ASN A 104 -32.91 9.42 0.02
N GLY A 105 -33.56 10.43 0.59
CA GLY A 105 -34.61 10.30 1.60
C GLY A 105 -34.10 10.12 3.03
N ARG A 106 -32.90 9.53 3.21
CA ARG A 106 -32.30 9.30 4.53
C ARG A 106 -31.14 10.25 4.83
N HIS A 107 -30.31 10.53 3.82
CA HIS A 107 -29.13 11.38 3.95
C HIS A 107 -29.24 12.59 3.06
N THR A 108 -28.79 13.73 3.57
CA THR A 108 -28.65 14.96 2.78
C THR A 108 -27.17 15.31 2.67
N VAL A 109 -26.68 15.43 1.44
CA VAL A 109 -25.33 15.92 1.12
C VAL A 109 -25.45 17.31 0.51
N ARG A 110 -24.71 18.27 1.08
CA ARG A 110 -24.61 19.61 0.51
C ARG A 110 -23.50 19.62 -0.53
N VAL A 111 -23.79 20.21 -1.69
CA VAL A 111 -22.85 20.35 -2.79
C VAL A 111 -22.50 21.81 -2.95
N PHE A 112 -21.22 22.13 -2.84
CA PHE A 112 -20.67 23.45 -3.09
C PHE A 112 -19.80 23.40 -4.33
N ARG A 113 -20.03 24.34 -5.22
CA ARG A 113 -19.18 24.55 -6.38
C ARG A 113 -18.09 25.56 -6.01
N GLY A 114 -16.87 25.30 -6.45
CA GLY A 114 -15.89 26.37 -6.59
C GLY A 114 -15.35 26.42 -8.01
N ASN A 115 -15.23 27.63 -8.52
CA ASN A 115 -14.44 27.94 -9.71
C ASN A 115 -13.30 28.84 -9.28
N GLY A 116 -12.06 28.49 -9.61
CA GLY A 116 -10.91 29.36 -9.35
C GLY A 116 -9.64 28.59 -9.01
N PRO A 117 -8.62 29.28 -8.48
CA PRO A 117 -7.41 28.62 -8.02
C PRO A 117 -7.79 27.65 -6.90
N LEU A 118 -7.36 26.39 -7.04
CA LEU A 118 -7.49 25.40 -5.98
C LEU A 118 -6.87 25.99 -4.70
N PRO A 119 -7.51 25.90 -3.52
CA PRO A 119 -6.85 26.26 -2.27
C PRO A 119 -5.67 25.32 -2.05
N ARG A 120 -4.45 25.79 -2.39
CA ARG A 120 -3.21 25.00 -2.30
C ARG A 120 -2.63 25.00 -0.90
N GLU A 121 -3.07 25.92 -0.05
CA GLU A 121 -2.57 26.05 1.31
C GLU A 121 -2.95 24.81 2.12
N GLY A 122 -1.93 24.13 2.64
CA GLY A 122 -2.09 22.86 3.36
C GLY A 122 -2.16 21.60 2.49
N LEU A 123 -2.25 21.70 1.16
CA LEU A 123 -2.24 20.53 0.28
C LEU A 123 -0.81 20.03 0.02
N ASP A 124 -0.58 18.73 0.22
CA ASP A 124 0.66 18.09 -0.24
C ASP A 124 0.57 17.78 -1.74
N LEU A 125 0.97 18.75 -2.57
CA LEU A 125 0.93 18.63 -4.03
C LEU A 125 2.13 17.89 -4.63
N ARG A 126 3.07 17.36 -3.82
CA ARG A 126 4.28 16.68 -4.34
C ARG A 126 3.94 15.47 -5.21
N GLN A 127 2.79 14.83 -4.95
CA GLN A 127 2.30 13.69 -5.72
C GLN A 127 1.51 14.10 -6.98
N PHE A 128 1.22 15.39 -7.17
CA PHE A 128 0.38 15.91 -8.25
C PHE A 128 0.98 17.17 -8.89
N PRO A 129 2.18 17.10 -9.49
CA PRO A 129 2.83 18.26 -10.09
C PRO A 129 2.03 18.86 -11.26
N ASN A 130 1.18 18.05 -11.90
CA ASN A 130 0.37 18.43 -13.07
C ASN A 130 -1.06 18.81 -12.70
N LEU A 131 -1.38 19.00 -11.41
CA LEU A 131 -2.72 19.41 -11.03
C LEU A 131 -3.00 20.81 -11.61
N PRO A 132 -4.13 21.02 -12.33
CA PRO A 132 -4.43 22.30 -12.96
C PRO A 132 -4.29 23.47 -11.98
N ARG A 133 -3.65 24.56 -12.42
CA ARG A 133 -3.48 25.78 -11.60
C ARG A 133 -4.83 26.46 -11.32
N GLU A 134 -5.73 26.33 -12.27
CA GLU A 134 -7.13 26.71 -12.20
C GLU A 134 -7.95 25.46 -12.45
N GLY A 135 -8.94 25.20 -11.62
CA GLY A 135 -9.76 24.00 -11.74
C GLY A 135 -11.15 24.24 -11.20
N CYS A 136 -12.09 23.46 -11.69
CA CYS A 136 -13.42 23.38 -11.09
C CYS A 136 -13.43 22.25 -10.07
N TYR A 137 -14.10 22.46 -8.96
CA TYR A 137 -14.29 21.43 -7.95
C TYR A 137 -15.71 21.40 -7.42
N LEU A 138 -16.11 20.21 -6.98
CA LEU A 138 -17.32 20.00 -6.20
C LEU A 138 -16.93 19.56 -4.81
N THR A 139 -17.26 20.38 -3.83
CA THR A 139 -17.12 20.05 -2.42
C THR A 139 -18.42 19.44 -1.93
N LEU A 140 -18.32 18.25 -1.38
CA LEU A 140 -19.41 17.51 -0.76
C LEU A 140 -19.23 17.57 0.76
N ALA A 141 -20.28 17.93 1.47
CA ALA A 141 -20.30 17.91 2.93
C ALA A 141 -21.56 17.19 3.44
N SER A 142 -21.38 16.26 4.38
CA SER A 142 -22.51 15.60 5.04
C SER A 142 -23.32 16.62 5.85
N GLY A 143 -24.64 16.54 5.80
CA GLY A 143 -25.53 17.36 6.63
C GLY A 143 -25.44 17.06 8.14
N ILE A 144 -24.78 15.96 8.52
CA ILE A 144 -24.54 15.54 9.90
C ILE A 144 -23.23 16.15 10.40
N SER A 145 -23.25 16.75 11.58
CA SER A 145 -22.04 17.29 12.20
C SER A 145 -21.35 16.28 13.15
N SER A 146 -20.04 16.43 13.35
CA SER A 146 -19.25 15.56 14.23
C SER A 146 -19.80 15.49 15.66
N ARG A 147 -20.23 16.63 16.23
CA ARG A 147 -20.83 16.72 17.57
C ARG A 147 -22.11 15.90 17.72
N GLN A 148 -22.97 15.87 16.70
CA GLN A 148 -24.18 15.05 16.73
C GLN A 148 -23.86 13.55 16.71
N GLY A 149 -22.75 13.15 16.09
CA GLY A 149 -22.23 11.78 16.17
C GLY A 149 -21.66 11.43 17.54
N GLU A 150 -21.08 12.40 18.26
CA GLU A 150 -20.52 12.24 19.61
C GLU A 150 -21.58 12.24 20.71
N GLU A 151 -22.65 13.02 20.57
CA GLU A 151 -23.73 13.13 21.57
C GLU A 151 -24.71 11.94 21.58
N GLN A 152 -24.84 11.20 20.48
CA GLN A 152 -25.74 10.04 20.38
C GLN A 152 -25.42 8.87 21.34
N PRO A 153 -24.16 8.42 21.51
CA PRO A 153 -23.85 7.34 22.46
C PRO A 153 -24.08 7.75 23.92
N MET A 154 -24.02 9.05 24.26
CA MET A 154 -24.34 9.52 25.63
C MET A 154 -25.82 9.36 26.00
N ARG A 155 -26.70 9.09 25.03
CA ARG A 155 -28.13 8.79 25.26
C ARG A 155 -28.43 7.29 25.37
N GLY A 156 -27.41 6.43 25.49
CA GLY A 156 -27.59 4.98 25.69
C GLY A 156 -27.95 4.19 24.43
N GLY A 157 -27.94 4.83 23.24
CA GLY A 157 -28.11 4.16 21.96
C GLY A 157 -26.77 3.72 21.37
N ALA A 158 -26.73 2.54 20.75
CA ALA A 158 -25.59 2.15 19.92
C ALA A 158 -25.40 3.20 18.81
N ARG A 159 -24.16 3.64 18.61
CA ARG A 159 -23.83 4.58 17.53
C ARG A 159 -24.26 3.98 16.18
N PRO A 160 -24.95 4.73 15.30
CA PRO A 160 -25.23 4.27 13.95
C PRO A 160 -23.94 3.92 13.23
N ASP A 161 -23.90 2.78 12.57
CA ASP A 161 -22.73 2.35 11.82
C ASP A 161 -22.57 3.20 10.55
N PRO A 162 -21.50 3.99 10.41
CA PRO A 162 -21.31 4.85 9.24
C PRO A 162 -21.11 4.04 7.95
N TRP A 163 -20.79 2.75 8.04
CA TRP A 163 -20.55 1.85 6.92
C TRP A 163 -21.62 0.77 6.73
N ALA A 164 -22.73 0.80 7.47
CA ALA A 164 -23.90 -0.02 7.15
C ALA A 164 -24.36 0.22 5.71
N GLU A 165 -25.25 -0.65 5.18
CA GLU A 165 -25.82 -0.51 3.83
C GLU A 165 -26.36 0.89 3.56
N ASP A 166 -27.01 1.47 4.56
CA ASP A 166 -27.58 2.81 4.59
C ASP A 166 -26.75 3.78 5.45
N GLY A 167 -25.49 3.45 5.73
CA GLY A 167 -24.57 4.26 6.52
C GLY A 167 -24.08 5.49 5.76
N VAL A 168 -23.91 6.61 6.47
CA VAL A 168 -23.55 7.90 5.85
C VAL A 168 -22.25 7.82 5.05
N MET A 169 -21.24 7.09 5.52
CA MET A 169 -19.95 6.99 4.83
C MET A 169 -19.97 6.04 3.64
N ARG A 170 -20.80 5.00 3.66
CA ARG A 170 -21.01 4.15 2.47
C ARG A 170 -21.67 4.95 1.35
N VAL A 171 -22.77 5.63 1.68
CA VAL A 171 -23.51 6.51 0.76
C VAL A 171 -22.62 7.62 0.20
N PHE A 172 -21.84 8.27 1.07
CA PHE A 172 -20.92 9.32 0.68
C PHE A 172 -19.75 8.81 -0.18
N SER A 173 -19.25 7.60 0.09
CA SER A 173 -18.22 6.94 -0.74
C SER A 173 -18.72 6.59 -2.12
N LEU A 174 -19.96 6.10 -2.26
CA LEU A 174 -20.60 5.84 -3.56
C LEU A 174 -20.68 7.13 -4.39
N LEU A 175 -21.11 8.22 -3.75
CA LEU A 175 -21.23 9.53 -4.39
C LEU A 175 -19.87 10.06 -4.85
N VAL A 176 -18.86 10.10 -3.96
CA VAL A 176 -17.51 10.57 -4.33
C VAL A 176 -16.89 9.68 -5.40
N SER A 177 -17.06 8.36 -5.31
CA SER A 177 -16.57 7.43 -6.33
C SER A 177 -17.19 7.72 -7.70
N ARG A 178 -18.50 7.99 -7.76
CA ARG A 178 -19.18 8.31 -9.01
C ARG A 178 -18.69 9.62 -9.63
N LEU A 179 -18.48 10.65 -8.81
CA LEU A 179 -17.88 11.91 -9.26
C LEU A 179 -16.43 11.72 -9.71
N ALA A 180 -15.65 10.92 -8.98
CA ALA A 180 -14.24 10.65 -9.26
C ALA A 180 -14.02 9.95 -10.61
N LEU A 181 -15.02 9.25 -11.18
CA LEU A 181 -14.94 8.70 -12.54
C LEU A 181 -14.73 9.79 -13.61
N ASN A 182 -15.23 11.00 -13.35
CA ASN A 182 -15.08 12.17 -14.21
C ASN A 182 -14.07 13.18 -13.64
N GLY A 183 -13.50 12.89 -12.46
CA GLY A 183 -12.56 13.74 -11.75
C GLY A 183 -11.10 13.35 -11.99
N THR A 184 -10.20 14.27 -11.65
CA THR A 184 -8.75 14.04 -11.66
C THR A 184 -8.23 13.63 -10.29
N ALA A 185 -8.79 14.20 -9.22
CA ALA A 185 -8.35 13.95 -7.85
C ALA A 185 -9.48 14.15 -6.84
N VAL A 186 -9.27 13.63 -5.64
CA VAL A 186 -10.15 13.77 -4.47
C VAL A 186 -9.35 14.39 -3.33
N VAL A 187 -9.84 15.49 -2.78
CA VAL A 187 -9.30 16.15 -1.59
C VAL A 187 -10.09 15.70 -0.37
N LEU A 188 -9.40 15.20 0.65
CA LEU A 188 -9.96 14.67 1.88
C LEU A 188 -9.69 15.64 3.03
N HIS A 189 -10.63 16.54 3.27
CA HIS A 189 -10.44 17.65 4.22
C HIS A 189 -10.19 17.18 5.65
N GLN A 190 -10.86 16.12 6.08
CA GLN A 190 -10.67 15.54 7.42
C GLN A 190 -9.34 14.80 7.56
N ALA A 191 -8.69 14.42 6.47
CA ALA A 191 -7.37 13.79 6.46
C ALA A 191 -6.25 14.82 6.26
N GLY A 192 -6.37 16.00 6.87
CA GLY A 192 -5.41 17.09 6.70
C GLY A 192 -5.37 17.65 5.27
N SER A 193 -6.52 17.63 4.58
CA SER A 193 -6.65 18.02 3.16
C SER A 193 -5.75 17.19 2.22
N LEU A 194 -5.63 15.89 2.49
CA LEU A 194 -4.90 14.97 1.61
C LEU A 194 -5.51 14.96 0.21
N VAL A 195 -4.65 15.12 -0.82
CA VAL A 195 -5.04 14.92 -2.22
C VAL A 195 -4.73 13.48 -2.62
N LYS A 196 -5.72 12.75 -3.11
CA LYS A 196 -5.55 11.42 -3.73
C LYS A 196 -5.94 11.49 -5.20
N ASP A 197 -5.25 10.71 -6.02
CA ASP A 197 -5.62 10.51 -7.42
C ASP A 197 -7.02 9.88 -7.49
N ALA A 198 -7.87 10.35 -8.41
CA ALA A 198 -9.25 9.86 -8.48
C ALA A 198 -9.33 8.35 -8.76
N ARG A 199 -8.44 7.82 -9.61
CA ARG A 199 -8.38 6.37 -9.90
C ARG A 199 -7.86 5.60 -8.71
N ILE A 200 -6.88 6.12 -7.97
CA ILE A 200 -6.40 5.49 -6.73
C ILE A 200 -7.52 5.47 -5.68
N PHE A 201 -8.23 6.58 -5.50
CA PHE A 201 -9.35 6.67 -4.55
C PHE A 201 -10.44 5.66 -4.91
N ALA A 202 -10.91 5.65 -6.16
CA ALA A 202 -11.91 4.68 -6.64
C ALA A 202 -11.42 3.23 -6.47
N ARG A 203 -10.14 2.95 -6.78
CA ARG A 203 -9.54 1.62 -6.59
C ARG A 203 -9.50 1.19 -5.13
N LEU A 204 -9.40 2.10 -4.16
CA LEU A 204 -9.43 1.76 -2.73
C LEU A 204 -10.86 1.47 -2.23
N LEU A 205 -11.89 1.83 -2.99
CA LEU A 205 -13.29 1.58 -2.64
C LEU A 205 -13.82 0.23 -3.16
N ARG A 206 -13.07 -0.47 -4.03
CA ARG A 206 -13.34 -1.77 -4.71
C ARG A 206 -14.78 -2.31 -4.67
N GLU A 207 -15.25 -2.74 -3.50
CA GLU A 207 -16.46 -3.55 -3.35
C GLU A 207 -17.50 -2.91 -2.42
N LEU A 208 -17.84 -1.63 -2.66
CA LEU A 208 -18.85 -0.90 -1.86
C LEU A 208 -20.24 -1.57 -1.81
N ALA A 209 -20.54 -2.51 -2.70
CA ALA A 209 -21.76 -3.29 -2.68
C ALA A 209 -21.76 -4.37 -1.58
N HIS A 210 -20.59 -4.85 -1.14
CA HIS A 210 -20.51 -5.89 -0.12
C HIS A 210 -20.81 -5.30 1.27
N PRO A 211 -21.82 -5.80 2.01
CA PRO A 211 -22.27 -5.19 3.27
C PRO A 211 -21.19 -5.18 4.35
N ASP A 212 -20.30 -6.18 4.38
CA ASP A 212 -19.22 -6.22 5.36
C ASP A 212 -17.98 -5.40 4.98
N TYR A 213 -17.89 -4.91 3.73
CA TYR A 213 -16.69 -4.19 3.29
C TYR A 213 -16.71 -2.74 3.76
N ARG A 214 -15.65 -2.33 4.47
CA ARG A 214 -15.48 -0.99 5.05
C ARG A 214 -14.22 -0.34 4.48
N PRO A 215 -14.26 0.33 3.31
CA PRO A 215 -13.05 0.85 2.66
C PRO A 215 -12.52 2.15 3.30
N PHE A 216 -12.30 2.15 4.61
CA PHE A 216 -11.82 3.32 5.36
C PHE A 216 -10.45 3.83 4.88
N ARG A 217 -9.62 2.96 4.28
CA ARG A 217 -8.32 3.35 3.69
C ARG A 217 -8.42 4.43 2.62
N ALA A 218 -9.55 4.49 1.90
CA ALA A 218 -9.78 5.52 0.89
C ALA A 218 -9.85 6.92 1.51
N TRP A 219 -10.16 7.01 2.81
CA TRP A 219 -10.53 8.24 3.52
C TRP A 219 -9.48 8.71 4.52
N VAL A 220 -8.47 7.90 4.80
CA VAL A 220 -7.41 8.24 5.76
C VAL A 220 -6.10 8.57 5.07
N ASP A 221 -5.32 9.41 5.75
CA ASP A 221 -3.92 9.69 5.41
C ASP A 221 -3.00 9.09 6.45
N LEU A 222 -1.84 8.60 6.02
CA LEU A 222 -0.78 8.16 6.89
C LEU A 222 0.44 9.01 6.59
N SER A 223 0.76 9.92 7.50
CA SER A 223 1.88 10.84 7.35
C SER A 223 2.77 10.84 8.59
N ARG A 224 4.02 11.22 8.37
CA ARG A 224 4.95 11.53 9.46
C ARG A 224 4.82 13.02 9.74
N ARG A 225 4.40 13.38 10.95
CA ARG A 225 4.16 14.79 11.28
C ARG A 225 5.49 15.57 11.18
N ARG A 226 5.49 16.71 10.47
CA ARG A 226 6.69 17.54 10.27
C ARG A 226 7.25 17.98 11.63
N GLY A 227 8.53 17.74 11.86
CA GLY A 227 9.21 18.04 13.13
C GLY A 227 8.83 17.09 14.28
N SER A 228 8.00 16.10 14.03
CA SER A 228 7.62 15.09 15.00
C SER A 228 8.25 13.75 14.67
N ARG A 229 8.47 12.96 15.72
CA ARG A 229 8.86 11.56 15.56
C ARG A 229 7.65 10.66 15.31
N TYR A 230 6.39 11.07 15.46
CA TYR A 230 5.27 10.14 15.34
C TYR A 230 4.89 9.81 13.88
N LEU A 231 4.51 8.55 13.63
CA LEU A 231 3.60 8.22 12.53
C LEU A 231 2.19 8.59 12.97
N GLN A 232 1.42 9.23 12.09
CA GLN A 232 0.05 9.63 12.37
C GLN A 232 -0.88 9.16 11.25
N LEU A 233 -1.98 8.53 11.64
CA LEU A 233 -3.09 8.21 10.76
C LEU A 233 -4.23 9.21 11.01
N ARG A 234 -4.59 9.99 9.99
CA ARG A 234 -5.59 11.06 10.05
C ARG A 234 -6.82 10.76 9.23
N GLY A 235 -7.94 11.37 9.61
CA GLY A 235 -9.20 11.31 8.87
C GLY A 235 -10.20 10.34 9.46
N LEU A 236 -9.88 9.70 10.59
CA LEU A 236 -10.81 8.83 11.32
C LEU A 236 -11.99 9.61 11.90
N GLU A 237 -11.82 10.91 12.10
CA GLU A 237 -12.90 11.84 12.45
C GLU A 237 -14.04 11.81 11.42
N SER A 238 -13.78 11.38 10.17
CA SER A 238 -14.82 11.18 9.16
C SER A 238 -15.84 10.10 9.53
N PHE A 239 -15.45 9.20 10.42
CA PHE A 239 -16.26 8.15 11.02
C PHE A 239 -16.62 8.50 12.47
N GLY A 240 -16.31 9.73 12.90
CA GLY A 240 -16.26 10.24 14.26
C GLY A 240 -15.52 9.32 15.22
N LEU A 241 -14.39 8.80 14.78
CA LEU A 241 -13.44 8.04 15.58
C LEU A 241 -12.18 8.90 15.79
N PRO A 242 -11.47 8.80 16.93
CA PRO A 242 -10.24 9.55 17.14
C PRO A 242 -9.16 9.12 16.15
N ASP A 243 -8.30 10.06 15.77
CA ASP A 243 -7.11 9.78 14.96
C ASP A 243 -6.08 8.95 15.75
N LEU A 244 -5.12 8.33 15.05
CA LEU A 244 -4.14 7.43 15.66
C LEU A 244 -2.71 7.95 15.50
N GLN A 245 -1.88 7.69 16.49
CA GLN A 245 -0.45 8.00 16.51
C GLN A 245 0.37 6.78 16.94
N LEU A 246 1.61 6.69 16.48
CA LEU A 246 2.56 5.67 16.92
C LEU A 246 3.93 6.32 17.10
N ALA A 247 4.52 6.11 18.28
CA ALA A 247 5.89 6.48 18.58
C ALA A 247 6.85 5.52 17.88
N PRO A 248 7.91 6.01 17.23
CA PRO A 248 8.92 5.14 16.65
C PRO A 248 9.93 4.74 17.73
N GLU A 249 10.30 3.46 17.76
CA GLU A 249 11.38 2.98 18.63
C GLU A 249 12.73 3.10 17.93
N GLU A 250 12.83 2.92 16.61
CA GLU A 250 13.98 3.25 15.75
C GLU A 250 13.49 3.26 14.28
N TRP A 251 14.08 4.08 13.40
CA TRP A 251 13.54 4.32 12.04
C TRP A 251 14.25 3.52 10.94
N ASP A 252 14.34 2.20 11.09
CA ASP A 252 14.58 1.40 9.90
C ASP A 252 13.28 1.23 9.09
N THR A 253 13.41 0.68 7.88
CA THR A 253 12.27 0.47 6.98
C THR A 253 11.34 -0.64 7.49
N TRP A 254 11.83 -1.55 8.34
CA TRP A 254 11.05 -2.64 8.93
C TRP A 254 10.09 -2.10 9.99
N GLU A 255 10.60 -1.39 10.99
CA GLU A 255 9.84 -0.78 12.08
C GLU A 255 8.83 0.22 11.55
N THR A 256 9.21 1.01 10.55
CA THR A 256 8.28 1.88 9.84
C THR A 256 7.13 1.07 9.23
N SER A 257 7.43 -0.03 8.54
CA SER A 257 6.40 -0.88 7.94
C SER A 257 5.46 -1.50 8.98
N ARG A 258 5.99 -2.00 10.10
CA ARG A 258 5.19 -2.56 11.20
C ARG A 258 4.29 -1.51 11.83
N GLY A 259 4.82 -0.31 12.05
CA GLY A 259 4.05 0.79 12.59
C GLY A 259 2.88 1.23 11.71
N ARG A 260 3.08 1.22 10.38
CA ARG A 260 1.99 1.47 9.42
C ARG A 260 0.89 0.41 9.51
N GLU A 261 1.26 -0.87 9.59
CA GLU A 261 0.30 -1.96 9.74
C GLU A 261 -0.50 -1.85 11.05
N ALA A 262 0.17 -1.53 12.16
CA ALA A 262 -0.47 -1.34 13.45
C ALA A 262 -1.52 -0.22 13.43
N LEU A 263 -1.16 0.94 12.86
CA LEU A 263 -2.09 2.07 12.71
C LEU A 263 -3.31 1.71 11.85
N TYR A 264 -3.09 1.06 10.70
CA TYR A 264 -4.22 0.62 9.86
C TYR A 264 -5.07 -0.44 10.54
N PHE A 265 -4.48 -1.36 11.30
CA PHE A 265 -5.22 -2.43 11.97
C PHE A 265 -6.05 -1.88 13.13
N ALA A 266 -5.50 -0.96 13.93
CA ALA A 266 -6.23 -0.25 14.96
C ALA A 266 -7.42 0.53 14.39
N ALA A 267 -7.20 1.26 13.28
CA ALA A 267 -8.28 1.95 12.57
C ALA A 267 -9.37 0.98 12.09
N TYR A 268 -8.96 -0.15 11.50
CA TYR A 268 -9.86 -1.20 11.07
C TYR A 268 -10.71 -1.75 12.23
N ARG A 269 -10.09 -2.05 13.38
CA ARG A 269 -10.79 -2.50 14.60
C ARG A 269 -11.85 -1.50 15.04
N MET A 270 -11.49 -0.22 15.12
CA MET A 270 -12.42 0.85 15.50
C MET A 270 -13.58 1.00 14.52
N VAL A 271 -13.28 0.93 13.22
CA VAL A 271 -14.27 1.06 12.14
C VAL A 271 -15.21 -0.15 12.07
N ARG A 272 -14.70 -1.36 12.32
CA ARG A 272 -15.49 -2.59 12.29
C ARG A 272 -16.36 -2.74 13.53
N GLU A 273 -15.84 -2.38 14.71
CA GLU A 273 -16.58 -2.43 15.97
C GLU A 273 -17.38 -1.14 16.23
N ASN A 274 -17.25 -0.15 15.35
CA ASN A 274 -17.89 1.16 15.44
C ASN A 274 -17.71 1.87 16.80
N ARG A 275 -16.52 1.75 17.39
CA ARG A 275 -16.16 2.34 18.68
C ARG A 275 -14.71 2.81 18.71
N PRO A 276 -14.37 3.80 19.55
CA PRO A 276 -12.97 4.06 19.86
C PRO A 276 -12.36 2.85 20.62
N LEU A 277 -11.05 2.67 20.48
CA LEU A 277 -10.31 1.73 21.33
C LEU A 277 -10.26 2.25 22.76
N SER A 278 -10.31 1.33 23.71
CA SER A 278 -10.24 1.68 25.13
C SER A 278 -8.81 1.98 25.55
N ALA A 279 -8.65 2.83 26.57
CA ALA A 279 -7.34 3.02 27.20
C ALA A 279 -6.81 1.68 27.72
N ASP A 280 -5.52 1.44 27.50
CA ASP A 280 -4.80 0.21 27.83
C ASP A 280 -5.30 -1.07 27.11
N GLU A 281 -6.20 -0.94 26.13
CA GLU A 281 -6.57 -2.05 25.25
C GLU A 281 -5.32 -2.59 24.55
N VAL A 282 -5.16 -3.91 24.52
CA VAL A 282 -4.07 -4.59 23.83
C VAL A 282 -4.56 -5.09 22.49
N LEU A 283 -3.89 -4.68 21.43
CA LEU A 283 -4.15 -5.08 20.06
C LEU A 283 -3.13 -6.12 19.62
N GLU A 284 -3.63 -7.27 19.16
CA GLU A 284 -2.84 -8.26 18.45
C GLU A 284 -2.91 -7.98 16.95
N VAL A 285 -1.89 -7.29 16.43
CA VAL A 285 -1.81 -6.85 15.04
C VAL A 285 -1.18 -7.96 14.20
N PRO A 286 -1.90 -8.58 13.24
CA PRO A 286 -1.32 -9.59 12.36
C PRO A 286 -0.21 -8.98 11.50
N LEU A 287 0.89 -9.71 11.36
CA LEU A 287 1.98 -9.31 10.49
C LEU A 287 1.58 -9.42 9.02
N GLY A 288 1.95 -8.40 8.24
CA GLY A 288 1.85 -8.41 6.79
C GLY A 288 0.45 -8.11 6.24
N VAL A 289 -0.46 -7.71 7.12
CA VAL A 289 -1.87 -7.47 6.81
C VAL A 289 -2.07 -6.12 6.11
N GLN A 290 -3.07 -6.04 5.23
CA GLN A 290 -3.48 -4.82 4.54
C GLN A 290 -4.93 -4.44 4.91
N PRO A 291 -5.21 -3.97 6.14
CA PRO A 291 -6.58 -3.75 6.61
C PRO A 291 -7.34 -2.78 5.72
N GLY A 292 -8.59 -3.09 5.36
CA GLY A 292 -9.40 -2.30 4.44
C GLY A 292 -9.19 -2.60 2.94
N SER A 293 -8.45 -3.66 2.58
CA SER A 293 -8.54 -4.30 1.26
C SER A 293 -9.55 -5.46 1.28
N TRP A 294 -10.29 -5.69 0.19
CA TRP A 294 -11.16 -6.86 0.06
C TRP A 294 -10.54 -7.91 -0.89
N PRO A 295 -10.55 -9.22 -0.52
CA PRO A 295 -10.87 -9.76 0.81
C PRO A 295 -9.79 -9.42 1.84
N GLU A 296 -10.12 -9.45 3.13
CA GLU A 296 -9.18 -9.20 4.22
C GLU A 296 -8.51 -10.52 4.65
N PRO A 297 -7.21 -10.73 4.39
CA PRO A 297 -6.53 -11.91 4.90
C PRO A 297 -6.26 -11.72 6.41
N PHE A 298 -6.86 -12.55 7.26
CA PHE A 298 -6.53 -12.60 8.70
C PHE A 298 -5.95 -13.97 9.07
N GLY A 299 -4.80 -13.98 9.73
CA GLY A 299 -4.19 -15.19 10.28
C GLY A 299 -2.68 -15.11 10.39
N GLY A 300 -2.11 -15.99 11.22
CA GLY A 300 -0.67 -16.11 11.44
C GLY A 300 -0.18 -15.36 12.67
N ASP A 301 1.10 -15.02 12.66
CA ASP A 301 1.76 -14.34 13.77
C ASP A 301 1.29 -12.90 13.95
N THR A 302 1.29 -12.44 15.20
CA THR A 302 0.89 -11.08 15.58
C THR A 302 2.03 -10.33 16.27
N MET A 303 1.88 -9.01 16.34
CA MET A 303 2.63 -8.12 17.22
C MET A 303 1.66 -7.38 18.13
N SER A 304 2.01 -7.30 19.42
CA SER A 304 1.15 -6.70 20.43
C SER A 304 1.43 -5.20 20.58
N TYR A 305 0.37 -4.39 20.60
CA TYR A 305 0.41 -2.95 20.84
C TYR A 305 -0.58 -2.58 21.94
N ARG A 306 -0.18 -1.72 22.87
CA ARG A 306 -1.06 -1.15 23.88
C ARG A 306 -1.55 0.23 23.46
N VAL A 307 -2.83 0.48 23.65
CA VAL A 307 -3.46 1.78 23.39
C VAL A 307 -3.25 2.71 24.58
N ARG A 308 -2.79 3.93 24.32
CA ARG A 308 -2.58 5.01 25.29
C ARG A 308 -3.32 6.27 24.86
N ALA A 309 -3.53 7.19 25.81
CA ALA A 309 -3.97 8.53 25.48
C ALA A 309 -2.88 9.26 24.68
N GLY A 310 -3.27 9.85 23.53
CA GLY A 310 -2.39 10.66 22.70
C GLY A 310 -2.56 12.17 22.94
N GLU A 311 -2.26 12.96 21.92
CA GLU A 311 -2.63 14.39 21.87
C GLU A 311 -4.16 14.57 21.93
N PRO A 312 -4.66 15.78 22.26
CA PRO A 312 -6.10 16.04 22.29
C PRO A 312 -6.75 15.60 20.97
N SER A 313 -7.73 14.69 21.05
CA SER A 313 -8.44 14.01 19.93
C SER A 313 -7.75 12.82 19.25
N SER A 314 -6.64 12.30 19.78
CA SER A 314 -5.96 11.12 19.23
C SER A 314 -5.64 10.04 20.25
N LEU A 315 -5.52 8.79 19.79
CA LEU A 315 -4.99 7.67 20.56
C LEU A 315 -3.57 7.36 20.10
N MET A 316 -2.73 6.93 21.03
CA MET A 316 -1.35 6.53 20.75
C MET A 316 -1.22 5.01 20.89
N LEU A 317 -0.56 4.35 19.94
CA LEU A 317 -0.15 2.97 20.06
C LEU A 317 1.28 2.92 20.62
N GLU A 318 1.49 2.02 21.58
CA GLU A 318 2.79 1.71 22.19
C GLU A 318 3.09 0.24 21.93
N ARG A 319 4.23 -0.09 21.32
CA ARG A 319 4.59 -1.49 21.06
C ARG A 319 4.90 -2.20 22.39
N LEU A 320 4.44 -3.44 22.55
CA LEU A 320 4.84 -4.28 23.68
C LEU A 320 6.03 -5.15 23.27
N SER A 321 7.13 -5.10 24.03
CA SER A 321 8.47 -5.57 23.66
C SER A 321 8.72 -7.09 23.73
N ASP A 322 7.69 -7.94 23.85
CA ASP A 322 7.90 -9.28 24.42
C ASP A 322 7.79 -10.44 23.41
N ALA A 323 7.41 -10.18 22.16
CA ALA A 323 7.47 -11.19 21.10
C ALA A 323 8.90 -11.27 20.57
N ALA A 324 9.57 -12.42 20.72
CA ALA A 324 10.87 -12.68 20.11
C ALA A 324 10.87 -12.16 18.66
N GLU A 325 11.78 -11.23 18.36
CA GLU A 325 11.73 -10.46 17.11
C GLU A 325 11.58 -11.40 15.90
N PRO A 326 10.68 -11.10 14.95
CA PRO A 326 10.42 -11.91 13.76
C PRO A 326 11.68 -12.49 13.10
N PHE A 327 12.75 -11.69 12.98
CA PHE A 327 14.05 -12.12 12.47
C PHE A 327 14.73 -13.22 13.31
N THR A 328 14.65 -13.13 14.64
CA THR A 328 15.19 -14.15 15.56
C THR A 328 14.42 -15.46 15.43
N ARG A 329 13.08 -15.39 15.27
CA ARG A 329 12.25 -16.59 15.05
C ARG A 329 12.60 -17.25 13.71
N TRP A 330 12.77 -16.47 12.65
CA TRP A 330 13.26 -16.96 11.36
C TRP A 330 14.63 -17.62 11.46
N ALA A 331 15.59 -16.97 12.12
CA ALA A 331 16.93 -17.50 12.28
C ALA A 331 16.96 -18.84 13.03
N ARG A 332 16.11 -19.00 14.05
CA ARG A 332 15.97 -20.28 14.77
C ARG A 332 15.31 -21.35 13.91
N ALA A 333 14.27 -21.01 13.15
CA ALA A 333 13.51 -21.96 12.32
C ALA A 333 14.30 -22.43 11.09
N SER A 334 15.11 -21.55 10.50
CA SER A 334 15.93 -21.82 9.31
C SER A 334 17.33 -22.35 9.61
N ALA A 335 17.69 -22.50 10.90
CA ALA A 335 19.02 -22.95 11.32
C ALA A 335 19.40 -24.32 10.70
N PRO A 336 20.66 -24.48 10.24
CA PRO A 336 21.17 -25.76 9.77
C PRO A 336 21.04 -26.86 10.83
N GLY A 337 20.69 -28.09 10.40
CA GLY A 337 20.65 -29.28 11.26
C GLY A 337 19.46 -29.39 12.22
N LYS A 338 18.53 -28.43 12.28
CA LYS A 338 17.30 -28.53 13.08
C LYS A 338 16.08 -28.83 12.22
N PRO A 339 15.11 -29.68 12.60
CA PRO A 339 13.88 -29.81 11.84
C PRO A 339 13.22 -28.43 11.69
N PHE A 340 12.70 -28.13 10.49
CA PHE A 340 12.02 -26.85 10.28
C PHE A 340 10.80 -26.82 11.20
N SER A 341 10.71 -25.78 12.02
CA SER A 341 9.64 -25.60 12.98
C SER A 341 8.63 -24.61 12.41
N SER A 342 7.35 -24.96 12.45
CA SER A 342 6.22 -24.07 12.12
C SER A 342 6.07 -22.89 13.10
N SER A 343 7.08 -22.62 13.94
CA SER A 343 7.12 -21.50 14.89
C SER A 343 7.21 -20.11 14.24
N VAL A 344 7.41 -20.06 12.93
CA VAL A 344 7.30 -18.83 12.14
C VAL A 344 6.06 -18.96 11.28
N GLY A 345 5.06 -18.13 11.52
CA GLY A 345 3.89 -18.05 10.67
C GLY A 345 4.26 -17.61 9.25
N VAL A 346 3.54 -18.09 8.25
CA VAL A 346 3.77 -17.75 6.84
C VAL A 346 3.72 -16.23 6.59
N ASN A 347 2.86 -15.52 7.31
CA ASN A 347 2.73 -14.07 7.23
C ASN A 347 3.96 -13.33 7.77
N THR A 348 4.61 -13.86 8.82
CA THR A 348 5.92 -13.36 9.29
C THR A 348 6.96 -13.52 8.21
N TYR A 349 7.07 -14.72 7.64
CA TYR A 349 8.00 -14.98 6.54
C TYR A 349 7.76 -14.01 5.38
N GLN A 350 6.50 -13.87 4.94
CA GLN A 350 6.13 -12.99 3.84
C GLN A 350 6.49 -11.53 4.12
N ALA A 351 6.28 -11.06 5.34
CA ALA A 351 6.67 -9.71 5.75
C ALA A 351 8.19 -9.52 5.70
N LEU A 352 8.95 -10.45 6.29
CA LEU A 352 10.42 -10.43 6.31
C LEU A 352 10.99 -10.46 4.88
N PHE A 353 10.46 -11.35 4.05
CA PHE A 353 10.85 -11.47 2.65
C PHE A 353 10.58 -10.19 1.87
N ARG A 354 9.38 -9.59 1.97
CA ARG A 354 9.07 -8.31 1.31
C ARG A 354 10.05 -7.20 1.70
N HIS A 355 10.38 -7.11 2.98
CA HIS A 355 11.31 -6.10 3.48
C HIS A 355 12.72 -6.30 2.88
N ALA A 356 13.25 -7.52 2.90
CA ALA A 356 14.57 -7.81 2.37
C ALA A 356 14.64 -7.77 0.82
N LEU A 357 13.52 -8.10 0.15
CA LEU A 357 13.40 -8.08 -1.30
C LEU A 357 13.66 -6.69 -1.86
N GLU A 358 13.34 -5.62 -1.12
CA GLU A 358 13.60 -4.24 -1.53
C GLU A 358 15.09 -3.98 -1.78
N GLY A 359 15.97 -4.56 -0.95
CA GLY A 359 17.41 -4.46 -1.13
C GLY A 359 17.94 -5.34 -2.26
N ALA A 360 17.36 -6.53 -2.44
CA ALA A 360 17.82 -7.49 -3.46
C ALA A 360 17.32 -7.16 -4.88
N LEU A 361 16.10 -6.63 -5.00
CA LEU A 361 15.43 -6.25 -6.25
C LEU A 361 14.72 -4.90 -6.07
N PRO A 362 15.46 -3.77 -6.17
CA PRO A 362 14.88 -2.44 -5.99
C PRO A 362 13.74 -2.14 -6.97
N GLY A 363 12.64 -1.58 -6.46
CA GLY A 363 11.48 -1.19 -7.26
C GLY A 363 10.17 -1.17 -6.46
N ASP A 364 9.21 -0.37 -6.91
CA ASP A 364 7.94 -0.21 -6.21
C ASP A 364 7.04 -1.44 -6.42
N THR A 365 6.48 -1.96 -5.33
CA THR A 365 5.41 -2.98 -5.44
C THR A 365 4.10 -2.28 -5.80
N ILE A 366 3.57 -2.60 -6.98
CA ILE A 366 2.37 -1.96 -7.54
C ILE A 366 1.11 -2.82 -7.42
N ALA A 367 1.27 -4.12 -7.23
CA ALA A 367 0.16 -5.04 -6.98
C ALA A 367 0.58 -6.26 -6.15
N HIS A 368 -0.38 -6.77 -5.38
CA HIS A 368 -0.33 -8.05 -4.69
C HIS A 368 -1.43 -8.93 -5.28
N VAL A 369 -1.08 -10.09 -5.80
CA VAL A 369 -2.04 -11.07 -6.32
C VAL A 369 -2.04 -12.25 -5.36
N ALA A 370 -3.14 -12.45 -4.65
CA ALA A 370 -3.35 -13.62 -3.81
C ALA A 370 -4.09 -14.68 -4.64
N PRO A 371 -3.46 -15.84 -4.92
CA PRO A 371 -4.14 -16.96 -5.56
C PRO A 371 -5.30 -17.47 -4.68
N PRO A 372 -6.31 -18.14 -5.27
CA PRO A 372 -7.37 -18.77 -4.51
C PRO A 372 -6.80 -19.69 -3.44
N ALA A 373 -7.36 -19.62 -2.22
CA ALA A 373 -6.90 -20.46 -1.13
C ALA A 373 -7.06 -21.94 -1.50
N SER A 374 -5.98 -22.71 -1.41
CA SER A 374 -5.97 -24.15 -1.58
C SER A 374 -5.44 -24.79 -0.31
N GLN A 375 -6.13 -25.82 0.20
CA GLN A 375 -5.68 -26.56 1.39
C GLN A 375 -4.39 -27.36 1.13
N ALA A 376 -4.07 -27.63 -0.14
CA ALA A 376 -2.93 -28.44 -0.54
C ALA A 376 -1.61 -27.65 -0.60
N LEU A 377 -1.64 -26.33 -0.46
CA LEU A 377 -0.48 -25.47 -0.67
C LEU A 377 -0.27 -24.51 0.49
N PRO A 378 0.99 -24.15 0.78
CA PRO A 378 1.25 -23.05 1.69
C PRO A 378 0.60 -21.77 1.16
N PRO A 379 -0.04 -20.96 2.03
CA PRO A 379 -0.52 -19.65 1.65
C PRO A 379 0.62 -18.83 1.04
N HIS A 380 0.40 -18.27 -0.13
CA HIS A 380 1.40 -17.45 -0.81
C HIS A 380 0.74 -16.29 -1.55
N GLU A 381 1.53 -15.29 -1.89
CA GLU A 381 1.12 -14.18 -2.75
C GLU A 381 2.12 -14.03 -3.90
N VAL A 382 1.73 -13.27 -4.91
CA VAL A 382 2.61 -12.86 -6.00
C VAL A 382 2.73 -11.34 -6.01
N LEU A 383 3.96 -10.86 -5.88
CA LEU A 383 4.33 -9.46 -5.86
C LEU A 383 4.64 -8.99 -7.27
N VAL A 384 3.96 -7.94 -7.73
CA VAL A 384 4.27 -7.27 -9.00
C VAL A 384 5.02 -5.99 -8.69
N ARG A 385 6.27 -5.89 -9.14
CA ARG A 385 7.18 -4.78 -8.85
C ARG A 385 7.59 -4.07 -10.14
N THR A 386 7.72 -2.75 -10.10
CA THR A 386 8.39 -2.00 -11.17
C THR A 386 9.88 -2.30 -11.15
N ARG A 387 10.56 -2.13 -12.29
CA ARG A 387 12.02 -2.27 -12.36
C ARG A 387 12.67 -0.90 -12.30
N LEU A 388 13.50 -0.66 -11.27
CA LEU A 388 14.17 0.63 -11.12
C LEU A 388 15.11 0.89 -12.32
N GLY A 389 14.88 2.00 -13.03
CA GLY A 389 15.68 2.42 -14.18
C GLY A 389 15.53 1.54 -15.44
N GLN A 390 14.54 0.65 -15.49
CA GLN A 390 14.32 -0.27 -16.62
C GLN A 390 12.83 -0.37 -16.94
N SER A 391 12.51 -0.74 -18.19
CA SER A 391 11.11 -1.00 -18.57
C SER A 391 10.63 -2.36 -18.07
N GLY A 392 9.31 -2.44 -17.85
CA GLY A 392 8.61 -3.66 -17.44
C GLY A 392 8.60 -3.88 -15.93
N PHE A 393 8.34 -5.13 -15.57
CA PHE A 393 7.99 -5.57 -14.23
C PHE A 393 8.83 -6.77 -13.82
N THR A 394 9.08 -6.86 -12.52
CA THR A 394 9.56 -8.08 -11.88
C THR A 394 8.42 -8.67 -11.06
N VAL A 395 8.06 -9.91 -11.37
CA VAL A 395 6.98 -10.63 -10.70
C VAL A 395 7.61 -11.72 -9.85
N VAL A 396 7.31 -11.76 -8.56
CA VAL A 396 7.99 -12.63 -7.57
C VAL A 396 6.97 -13.33 -6.69
N THR A 397 7.11 -14.63 -6.47
CA THR A 397 6.29 -15.34 -5.47
C THR A 397 6.76 -15.02 -4.05
N ASN A 398 5.86 -15.11 -3.09
CA ASN A 398 6.15 -14.88 -1.68
C ASN A 398 5.32 -15.83 -0.81
N GLY A 399 5.95 -16.90 -0.36
CA GLY A 399 5.36 -17.90 0.53
C GLY A 399 5.91 -19.31 0.30
N PHE A 400 6.47 -19.60 -0.88
CA PHE A 400 7.01 -20.94 -1.17
C PHE A 400 8.31 -21.20 -0.42
N GLY A 401 9.17 -20.19 -0.28
CA GLY A 401 10.43 -20.32 0.46
C GLY A 401 10.25 -20.38 1.97
N TRP A 402 9.01 -20.28 2.47
CA TRP A 402 8.72 -20.46 3.89
C TRP A 402 9.11 -21.87 4.36
N VAL A 403 8.75 -22.90 3.60
CA VAL A 403 9.11 -24.29 3.86
C VAL A 403 10.37 -24.63 3.05
N PRO A 404 11.38 -25.27 3.67
CA PRO A 404 12.54 -25.71 2.91
C PRO A 404 12.19 -26.88 1.99
N GLN A 405 12.75 -26.90 0.78
CA GLN A 405 12.60 -28.02 -0.16
C GLN A 405 13.04 -29.35 0.50
N ALA A 406 12.24 -30.41 0.37
CA ALA A 406 12.42 -31.69 1.07
C ALA A 406 13.84 -32.30 0.92
N SER A 407 14.45 -32.20 -0.26
CA SER A 407 15.79 -32.71 -0.60
C SER A 407 16.83 -31.62 -0.81
N GLY A 408 16.50 -30.36 -0.47
CA GLY A 408 17.42 -29.23 -0.59
C GLY A 408 18.48 -29.33 0.49
N LYS A 409 19.76 -29.46 0.12
CA LYS A 409 20.84 -29.36 1.10
C LYS A 409 20.77 -27.98 1.75
N ARG A 410 20.45 -27.90 3.04
CA ARG A 410 20.38 -26.63 3.79
C ARG A 410 21.66 -25.83 3.71
N ASP A 411 22.79 -26.51 3.61
CA ASP A 411 24.12 -25.91 3.48
C ASP A 411 24.44 -25.42 2.05
N SER A 412 23.65 -25.83 1.05
CA SER A 412 23.84 -25.39 -0.35
C SER A 412 23.24 -24.03 -0.67
N GLY A 413 22.64 -23.37 0.33
CA GLY A 413 21.88 -22.15 0.13
C GLY A 413 20.49 -22.38 -0.48
N ALA A 414 20.28 -23.39 -1.32
CA ALA A 414 19.06 -23.62 -2.11
C ALA A 414 17.86 -24.23 -1.33
N ALA A 415 17.88 -24.25 -0.01
CA ALA A 415 16.77 -24.83 0.76
C ALA A 415 15.49 -24.00 0.66
N HIS A 416 15.60 -22.68 0.71
CA HIS A 416 14.47 -21.76 0.62
C HIS A 416 14.48 -21.06 -0.73
N VAL A 417 13.38 -21.18 -1.48
CA VAL A 417 13.29 -20.73 -2.87
C VAL A 417 11.98 -20.00 -3.11
N GLU A 418 12.08 -18.88 -3.82
CA GLU A 418 10.95 -18.20 -4.47
C GLU A 418 11.18 -18.14 -5.97
N LEU A 419 10.10 -18.10 -6.75
CA LEU A 419 10.16 -17.94 -8.19
C LEU A 419 10.04 -16.46 -8.55
N ALA A 420 10.79 -16.06 -9.58
CA ALA A 420 10.74 -14.72 -10.11
C ALA A 420 10.73 -14.74 -11.64
N ALA A 421 10.11 -13.74 -12.26
CA ALA A 421 10.08 -13.57 -13.70
C ALA A 421 10.16 -12.09 -14.07
N TRP A 422 10.74 -11.78 -15.23
CA TRP A 422 10.64 -10.46 -15.84
C TRP A 422 9.53 -10.44 -16.89
N MET A 423 8.70 -9.41 -16.87
CA MET A 423 7.55 -9.27 -17.77
C MET A 423 7.45 -7.84 -18.32
N ASP A 424 7.03 -7.68 -19.58
CA ASP A 424 6.84 -6.36 -20.21
C ASP A 424 5.62 -5.61 -19.65
N SER A 425 4.62 -6.37 -19.23
CA SER A 425 3.34 -5.94 -18.71
C SER A 425 2.89 -6.89 -17.61
N HIS A 426 2.01 -6.40 -16.75
CA HIS A 426 1.46 -7.18 -15.64
C HIS A 426 -0.04 -7.38 -15.81
N SER A 427 -0.51 -8.55 -15.42
CA SER A 427 -1.93 -8.87 -15.27
C SER A 427 -2.09 -9.89 -14.15
N PRO A 428 -3.27 -10.00 -13.51
CA PRO A 428 -3.54 -11.05 -12.55
C PRO A 428 -3.25 -12.45 -13.11
N GLU A 429 -3.58 -12.72 -14.37
CA GLU A 429 -3.38 -14.01 -15.03
C GLU A 429 -1.89 -14.38 -15.13
N ARG A 430 -1.03 -13.40 -15.44
CA ARG A 430 0.44 -13.60 -15.48
C ARG A 430 1.03 -13.88 -14.11
N ALA A 431 0.56 -13.17 -13.08
CA ALA A 431 0.95 -13.44 -11.72
C ALA A 431 0.51 -14.86 -11.28
N LEU A 432 -0.71 -15.25 -11.62
CA LEU A 432 -1.25 -16.58 -11.35
C LEU A 432 -0.51 -17.69 -12.12
N ALA A 433 -0.03 -17.43 -13.35
CA ALA A 433 0.82 -18.36 -14.08
C ALA A 433 2.13 -18.66 -13.33
N LEU A 434 2.79 -17.63 -12.77
CA LEU A 434 3.98 -17.83 -11.95
C LEU A 434 3.67 -18.61 -10.65
N SER A 435 2.54 -18.31 -10.01
CA SER A 435 2.04 -19.05 -8.84
C SER A 435 1.77 -20.54 -9.16
N ALA A 436 1.22 -20.85 -10.34
CA ALA A 436 0.99 -22.22 -10.79
C ALA A 436 2.31 -23.00 -10.96
N LEU A 437 3.38 -22.35 -11.42
CA LEU A 437 4.70 -22.97 -11.48
C LEU A 437 5.30 -23.23 -10.09
N GLY A 438 5.11 -22.30 -9.14
CA GLY A 438 5.53 -22.53 -7.74
C GLY A 438 4.73 -23.65 -7.07
N THR A 439 3.47 -23.78 -7.44
CA THR A 439 2.60 -24.90 -7.03
C THR A 439 3.14 -26.23 -7.55
N LEU A 440 3.49 -26.30 -8.84
CA LEU A 440 4.12 -27.48 -9.43
C LEU A 440 5.43 -27.84 -8.72
N MET A 441 6.22 -26.82 -8.39
CA MET A 441 7.48 -26.98 -7.67
C MET A 441 7.28 -27.69 -6.33
N GLN A 442 6.29 -27.25 -5.55
CA GLN A 442 5.94 -27.83 -4.25
C GLN A 442 5.28 -29.21 -4.37
N SER A 443 4.37 -29.42 -5.33
CA SER A 443 3.69 -30.72 -5.48
C SER A 443 4.65 -31.85 -5.88
N ASN A 444 5.74 -31.52 -6.57
CA ASN A 444 6.77 -32.48 -6.96
C ASN A 444 7.77 -32.80 -5.85
N GLU A 445 7.62 -32.30 -4.62
CA GLU A 445 8.50 -32.67 -3.50
C GLU A 445 8.43 -34.18 -3.15
N GLY A 446 7.39 -34.89 -3.61
CA GLY A 446 7.34 -36.35 -3.57
C GLY A 446 8.38 -37.06 -4.46
N SER A 447 9.00 -36.34 -5.42
CA SER A 447 9.96 -36.88 -6.40
C SER A 447 11.43 -36.63 -6.02
N GLN A 448 11.84 -36.87 -4.77
CA GLN A 448 13.23 -37.01 -4.24
C GLN A 448 14.33 -35.96 -4.57
N SER A 449 14.18 -35.04 -5.53
CA SER A 449 15.20 -34.06 -5.92
C SER A 449 14.70 -32.63 -5.74
N ALA A 450 15.52 -31.78 -5.12
CA ALA A 450 15.20 -30.36 -4.95
C ALA A 450 15.40 -29.65 -6.28
N TRP A 451 14.57 -28.64 -6.52
CA TRP A 451 14.71 -27.80 -7.68
C TRP A 451 16.01 -27.01 -7.62
N ALA A 452 16.66 -26.93 -8.76
CA ALA A 452 17.94 -26.28 -8.96
C ALA A 452 18.00 -25.52 -10.29
N PRO A 453 18.92 -24.55 -10.42
CA PRO A 453 19.21 -23.93 -11.71
C PRO A 453 19.59 -24.97 -12.76
N GLY A 454 18.95 -24.90 -13.93
CA GLY A 454 19.07 -25.87 -15.01
C GLY A 454 17.91 -26.86 -15.10
N ASP A 455 17.02 -26.89 -14.12
CA ASP A 455 15.81 -27.71 -14.23
C ASP A 455 14.86 -27.15 -15.30
N ILE A 456 14.12 -28.06 -15.93
CA ILE A 456 13.06 -27.71 -16.88
C ILE A 456 11.71 -28.08 -16.27
N ALA A 457 10.86 -27.07 -16.10
CA ALA A 457 9.45 -27.27 -15.78
C ALA A 457 8.65 -27.47 -17.06
N VAL A 458 7.83 -28.52 -17.08
CA VAL A 458 6.86 -28.78 -18.16
C VAL A 458 5.47 -28.80 -17.55
N VAL A 459 4.57 -27.97 -18.08
CA VAL A 459 3.17 -27.91 -17.63
C VAL A 459 2.27 -28.61 -18.64
N SER A 460 1.37 -29.46 -18.13
CA SER A 460 0.42 -30.21 -18.96
C SER A 460 -0.59 -29.29 -19.65
N ASP A 461 -1.04 -28.25 -18.93
CA ASP A 461 -1.90 -27.20 -19.46
C ASP A 461 -1.08 -25.93 -19.69
N PRO A 462 -1.07 -25.36 -20.92
CA PRO A 462 -0.31 -24.16 -21.22
C PRO A 462 -0.70 -23.00 -20.31
N LEU A 463 0.29 -22.42 -19.66
CA LEU A 463 0.11 -21.19 -18.88
C LEU A 463 0.33 -20.01 -19.81
N LEU A 464 -0.75 -19.34 -20.21
CA LEU A 464 -0.69 -18.28 -21.23
C LEU A 464 -0.02 -18.80 -22.52
N GLY A 465 -0.45 -19.96 -23.02
CA GLY A 465 0.11 -20.62 -24.20
C GLY A 465 1.53 -21.17 -24.07
N LEU A 466 2.20 -20.98 -22.92
CA LEU A 466 3.56 -21.45 -22.66
C LEU A 466 3.54 -22.79 -21.92
N ARG A 467 4.33 -23.76 -22.40
CA ARG A 467 4.37 -25.12 -21.84
C ARG A 467 5.69 -25.48 -21.15
N HIS A 468 6.78 -24.82 -21.51
CA HIS A 468 8.12 -25.21 -21.10
C HIS A 468 8.84 -24.02 -20.49
N PHE A 469 9.51 -24.24 -19.35
CA PHE A 469 10.22 -23.20 -18.63
C PHE A 469 11.57 -23.72 -18.14
N VAL A 470 12.61 -22.91 -18.25
CA VAL A 470 13.92 -23.20 -17.62
C VAL A 470 14.03 -22.41 -16.34
N ILE A 471 14.53 -23.09 -15.30
CA ILE A 471 14.87 -22.48 -14.04
C ILE A 471 16.31 -21.99 -14.08
N ALA A 472 16.54 -20.71 -13.81
CA ALA A 472 17.86 -20.10 -13.78
C ALA A 472 18.16 -19.48 -12.41
N GLN A 473 19.44 -19.40 -12.07
CA GLN A 473 19.85 -18.82 -10.79
C GLN A 473 19.60 -17.30 -10.78
N GLY A 474 18.85 -16.84 -9.78
CA GLY A 474 18.70 -15.43 -9.45
C GLY A 474 19.50 -15.01 -8.21
N PRO A 475 19.31 -13.76 -7.75
CA PRO A 475 19.95 -13.30 -6.52
C PRO A 475 19.39 -14.03 -5.29
N ALA A 476 20.18 -14.07 -4.22
CA ALA A 476 19.71 -14.47 -2.91
C ALA A 476 19.18 -13.23 -2.15
N VAL A 477 18.03 -13.38 -1.49
CA VAL A 477 17.42 -12.38 -0.62
C VAL A 477 17.88 -12.66 0.82
N PRO A 478 18.71 -11.78 1.41
CA PRO A 478 19.24 -12.02 2.75
C PRO A 478 18.15 -11.77 3.81
N LEU A 479 17.90 -12.76 4.67
CA LEU A 479 17.01 -12.63 5.83
C LEU A 479 17.80 -12.76 7.15
N PRO A 480 18.78 -11.87 7.43
CA PRO A 480 19.65 -11.99 8.58
C PRO A 480 18.85 -11.89 9.89
N PRO A 481 19.15 -12.69 10.92
CA PRO A 481 20.28 -13.62 11.02
C PRO A 481 20.01 -15.06 10.51
N GLY A 482 18.93 -15.31 9.78
CA GLY A 482 18.57 -16.64 9.26
C GLY A 482 19.13 -16.96 7.87
N SER A 483 18.72 -18.13 7.34
CA SER A 483 19.12 -18.54 5.98
C SER A 483 18.51 -17.60 4.93
N PRO A 484 19.24 -17.32 3.83
CA PRO A 484 18.72 -16.53 2.73
C PRO A 484 17.65 -17.31 1.96
N VAL A 485 16.85 -16.57 1.19
CA VAL A 485 15.88 -17.13 0.24
C VAL A 485 16.40 -16.90 -1.17
N ASN A 486 16.58 -17.94 -1.96
CA ASN A 486 17.04 -17.78 -3.35
C ASN A 486 15.89 -17.45 -4.26
N LEU A 487 16.13 -16.54 -5.20
CA LEU A 487 15.23 -16.34 -6.31
C LEU A 487 15.66 -17.24 -7.46
N PHE A 488 14.70 -17.97 -8.00
CA PHE A 488 14.84 -18.72 -9.24
C PHE A 488 14.13 -17.99 -10.36
N TRP A 489 14.89 -17.58 -11.38
CA TRP A 489 14.34 -16.95 -12.57
C TRP A 489 13.65 -18.01 -13.42
N VAL A 490 12.37 -17.81 -13.68
CA VAL A 490 11.56 -18.63 -14.57
C VAL A 490 11.62 -18.04 -15.97
N ILE A 491 12.23 -18.79 -16.89
CA ILE A 491 12.44 -18.36 -18.27
C ILE A 491 11.55 -19.19 -19.19
N PRO A 492 10.53 -18.61 -19.84
CA PRO A 492 9.70 -19.34 -20.78
C PRO A 492 10.50 -19.71 -22.05
N LEU A 493 10.32 -20.96 -22.49
CA LEU A 493 10.90 -21.50 -23.70
C LEU A 493 9.86 -21.57 -24.81
N LEU A 494 10.25 -21.14 -26.01
CA LEU A 494 9.50 -21.45 -27.22
C LEU A 494 9.64 -22.95 -27.54
N ALA A 495 8.66 -23.52 -28.25
CA ALA A 495 8.65 -24.94 -28.60
C ALA A 495 9.94 -25.37 -29.35
N ALA A 496 10.45 -24.52 -30.25
CA ALA A 496 11.69 -24.78 -30.98
C ALA A 496 12.94 -24.73 -30.08
N GLU A 497 12.93 -23.90 -29.04
CA GLU A 497 14.05 -23.78 -28.10
C GLU A 497 14.11 -24.94 -27.14
N PHE A 498 12.97 -25.49 -26.73
CA PHE A 498 12.91 -26.59 -25.77
C PHE A 498 13.80 -27.77 -26.16
N GLU A 499 13.72 -28.24 -27.41
CA GLU A 499 14.56 -29.33 -27.89
C GLU A 499 16.05 -28.95 -27.96
N MET A 500 16.35 -27.71 -28.33
CA MET A 500 17.72 -27.21 -28.36
C MET A 500 18.32 -27.14 -26.95
N VAL A 501 17.60 -26.54 -26.00
CA VAL A 501 18.01 -26.35 -24.61
C VAL A 501 18.22 -27.70 -23.91
N ARG A 502 17.32 -28.65 -24.14
CA ARG A 502 17.42 -30.02 -23.62
C ARG A 502 18.72 -30.72 -24.08
N ARG A 503 19.15 -30.48 -25.32
CA ARG A 503 20.39 -31.07 -25.89
C ARG A 503 21.66 -30.33 -25.48
N ALA A 504 21.62 -29.00 -25.46
CA ALA A 504 22.79 -28.16 -25.21
C ALA A 504 23.14 -28.01 -23.71
N GLY A 505 22.21 -28.35 -22.82
CA GLY A 505 22.36 -28.19 -21.37
C GLY A 505 21.63 -26.94 -20.87
N PRO A 506 20.53 -27.09 -20.11
CA PRO A 506 19.67 -25.94 -19.78
C PRO A 506 20.35 -24.89 -18.90
N LEU A 507 21.19 -25.33 -17.95
CA LEU A 507 21.96 -24.44 -17.11
C LEU A 507 22.94 -23.57 -17.91
N HIS A 508 23.64 -24.19 -18.87
CA HIS A 508 24.56 -23.46 -19.74
C HIS A 508 23.82 -22.41 -20.56
N TRP A 509 22.70 -22.81 -21.18
CA TRP A 509 21.86 -21.92 -21.97
C TRP A 509 21.32 -20.75 -21.15
N ALA A 510 20.74 -21.01 -19.98
CA ALA A 510 20.22 -19.97 -19.09
C ALA A 510 21.31 -18.99 -18.65
N ASN A 511 22.49 -19.49 -18.29
CA ASN A 511 23.62 -18.65 -17.90
C ASN A 511 24.14 -17.76 -19.04
N GLN A 512 24.17 -18.26 -20.28
CA GLN A 512 24.52 -17.42 -21.42
C GLN A 512 23.49 -16.31 -21.61
N LEU A 513 22.21 -16.66 -21.52
CA LEU A 513 21.13 -15.73 -21.78
C LEU A 513 21.03 -14.64 -20.70
N LEU A 514 21.23 -14.98 -19.42
CA LEU A 514 21.26 -14.02 -18.33
C LEU A 514 22.45 -13.04 -18.39
N LYS A 515 23.56 -13.43 -19.02
CA LYS A 515 24.75 -12.59 -19.21
C LYS A 515 24.59 -11.52 -20.30
N ASP A 516 23.64 -11.70 -21.22
CA ASP A 516 23.40 -10.77 -22.33
C ASP A 516 22.19 -9.86 -22.03
N PRO A 517 22.41 -8.57 -21.70
CA PRO A 517 21.32 -7.64 -21.41
C PRO A 517 20.36 -7.44 -22.58
N SER A 518 20.82 -7.58 -23.83
CA SER A 518 19.99 -7.37 -25.02
C SER A 518 18.94 -8.47 -25.15
N ARG A 519 19.28 -9.71 -24.76
CA ARG A 519 18.36 -10.85 -24.73
C ARG A 519 17.36 -10.81 -23.58
N ARG A 520 17.65 -10.05 -22.51
CA ARG A 520 16.67 -9.88 -21.41
C ARG A 520 15.40 -9.19 -21.89
N THR A 521 15.49 -8.23 -22.81
CA THR A 521 14.31 -7.58 -23.40
C THR A 521 13.46 -8.58 -24.17
N GLU A 522 14.08 -9.52 -24.89
CA GLU A 522 13.37 -10.59 -25.58
C GLU A 522 12.64 -11.51 -24.59
N LEU A 523 13.29 -11.90 -23.48
CA LEU A 523 12.63 -12.72 -22.45
C LEU A 523 11.39 -12.07 -21.85
N VAL A 524 11.52 -10.78 -21.57
CA VAL A 524 10.46 -9.95 -20.99
C VAL A 524 9.21 -9.96 -21.88
N GLN A 525 9.40 -10.01 -23.21
CA GLN A 525 8.31 -10.06 -24.19
C GLN A 525 7.70 -11.45 -24.39
N ARG A 526 8.42 -12.54 -24.07
CA ARG A 526 7.92 -13.91 -24.28
C ARG A 526 6.67 -14.23 -23.46
N TRP A 527 6.54 -13.63 -22.29
CA TRP A 527 5.32 -13.72 -21.46
C TRP A 527 4.08 -13.11 -22.14
N SER A 528 4.26 -12.27 -23.16
CA SER A 528 3.19 -11.74 -24.00
C SER A 528 2.93 -12.57 -25.24
N LEU A 529 3.96 -13.25 -25.78
CA LEU A 529 3.85 -13.98 -27.05
C LEU A 529 2.97 -15.23 -26.97
N GLY A 530 2.92 -15.89 -25.82
CA GLY A 530 2.07 -17.08 -25.64
C GLY A 530 0.57 -16.77 -25.46
N ALA A 531 0.18 -15.51 -25.30
CA ALA A 531 -1.22 -15.13 -25.15
C ALA A 531 -2.00 -15.05 -26.48
N ASN A 532 -1.30 -15.25 -27.61
CA ASN A 532 -1.88 -15.38 -28.96
C ASN A 532 -1.86 -16.85 -29.40
#